data_AF-A0A954UBF5-F1
#
_entry.id   AF-A0A954UBF5-F1
#
_cell.length_a   1.000
_cell.length_b   1.000
_cell.length_c   1.000
_cell.angle_alpha   90.00
_cell.angle_beta   90.00
_cell.angle_gamma   90.00
#
_symmetry.space_group_name_H-M   'P 1'
#
loop_
_entity.id
_entity.type
_entity.pdbx_description
1 polymer ?
#
loop_
_entity_poly.entity_id
_entity_poly.type
_entity_poly.pdbx_seq_one_letter_code
_entity_poly.pdbx_strand_id
1 'polypeptide(L)'
;KVKIRLTRAGDDPQPVTLKWTKLPAGVTGDESMMIAADQSELEVELRAAAEAAAVMFEELTVEAASKFQGKDFTASSEPGKLEVKLP
;
A
#
# COMPACT_ATOMS: atom_id res chain seq x y z
N LYS A 1 4.93 9.22 6.26
CA LYS A 1 4.66 7.77 6.48
C LYS A 1 3.18 7.50 6.21
N VAL A 2 2.87 6.38 5.57
CA VAL A 2 1.51 5.92 5.32
C VAL A 2 1.31 4.62 6.10
N LYS A 3 0.15 4.47 6.74
CA LYS A 3 -0.21 3.24 7.45
C LYS A 3 -1.18 2.42 6.61
N ILE A 4 -0.82 1.18 6.33
CA ILE A 4 -1.67 0.21 5.63
C ILE A 4 -2.24 -0.74 6.69
N ARG A 5 -3.56 -1.00 6.63
CA ARG A 5 -4.26 -1.92 7.51
C ARG A 5 -4.96 -2.99 6.68
N LEU A 6 -4.94 -4.23 7.19
CA LEU A 6 -5.63 -5.36 6.60
C LEU A 6 -6.69 -5.90 7.55
N THR A 7 -7.86 -6.20 7.01
CA THR A 7 -8.85 -7.05 7.65
C THR A 7 -8.70 -8.46 7.08
N ARG A 8 -8.49 -9.44 7.94
CA ARG A 8 -8.36 -10.86 7.55
C ARG A 8 -9.67 -11.59 7.82
N ALA A 9 -10.03 -12.49 6.93
CA ALA A 9 -11.17 -13.38 7.09
C ALA A 9 -10.70 -14.83 7.02
N GLY A 10 -11.30 -15.70 7.84
CA GLY A 10 -10.91 -17.10 7.97
C GLY A 10 -9.81 -17.34 9.02
N ASP A 11 -9.50 -18.63 9.24
CA ASP A 11 -8.67 -19.08 10.36
C ASP A 11 -7.24 -19.52 9.96
N ASP A 12 -6.88 -19.34 8.68
CA ASP A 12 -5.57 -19.67 8.11
C ASP A 12 -4.93 -18.39 7.54
N PRO A 13 -4.36 -17.52 8.41
CA PRO A 13 -3.77 -16.28 7.95
C PRO A 13 -2.51 -16.55 7.13
N GLN A 14 -2.48 -16.03 5.92
CA GLN A 14 -1.33 -16.12 5.03
C GLN A 14 -0.59 -14.77 4.97
N PRO A 15 0.72 -14.76 4.68
CA PRO A 15 1.44 -13.53 4.40
C PRO A 15 0.80 -12.77 3.24
N VAL A 16 0.86 -11.45 3.28
CA VAL A 16 0.28 -10.57 2.27
C VAL A 16 1.37 -9.69 1.68
N THR A 17 1.56 -9.80 0.38
CA THR A 17 2.43 -8.90 -0.38
C THR A 17 1.59 -7.72 -0.85
N LEU A 18 2.14 -6.51 -0.75
CA LEU A 18 1.50 -5.28 -1.14
C LEU A 18 2.25 -4.64 -2.31
N LYS A 19 1.53 -3.98 -3.21
CA LYS A 19 2.10 -3.21 -4.31
C LYS A 19 1.33 -1.92 -4.53
N TRP A 20 2.04 -0.80 -4.64
CA TRP A 20 1.43 0.45 -5.09
C TRP A 20 0.93 0.31 -6.52
N THR A 21 -0.35 0.59 -6.74
CA THR A 21 -0.94 0.59 -8.08
C THR A 21 -0.90 1.97 -8.71
N LYS A 22 -1.05 3.02 -7.88
CA LYS A 22 -1.00 4.42 -8.28
C LYS A 22 -0.28 5.28 -7.25
N LEU A 23 0.69 6.06 -7.73
CA LEU A 23 1.39 7.09 -6.98
C LEU A 23 1.39 8.39 -7.81
N PRO A 24 1.42 9.57 -7.19
CA PRO A 24 1.59 10.82 -7.92
C PRO A 24 2.97 10.87 -8.58
N ALA A 25 3.06 11.61 -9.69
CA ALA A 25 4.33 11.77 -10.40
C ALA A 25 5.42 12.35 -9.49
N GLY A 26 6.61 11.76 -9.54
CA GLY A 26 7.74 12.15 -8.68
C GLY A 26 7.67 11.64 -7.25
N VAL A 27 6.68 10.81 -6.89
CA VAL A 27 6.61 10.14 -5.58
C VAL A 27 6.91 8.65 -5.73
N THR A 28 7.80 8.14 -4.89
CA THR A 28 8.15 6.73 -4.79
C THR A 28 7.79 6.18 -3.40
N GLY A 29 7.62 4.86 -3.32
CA GLY A 29 7.43 4.14 -2.06
C GLY A 29 8.36 2.93 -1.99
N ASP A 30 8.25 2.18 -0.90
CA ASP A 30 9.09 0.99 -0.70
C ASP A 30 8.81 -0.08 -1.78
N GLU A 31 9.88 -0.69 -2.30
CA GLU A 31 9.82 -1.68 -3.40
C GLU A 31 9.31 -3.06 -2.94
N SER A 32 9.47 -3.36 -1.65
CA SER A 32 9.02 -4.60 -1.02
C SER A 32 8.18 -4.27 0.20
N MET A 33 6.90 -4.60 0.13
CA MET A 33 5.95 -4.41 1.22
C MET A 33 5.28 -5.74 1.52
N MET A 34 5.51 -6.27 2.72
CA MET A 34 4.93 -7.52 3.17
C MET A 34 4.36 -7.35 4.57
N ILE A 35 3.14 -7.83 4.78
CA ILE A 35 2.56 -8.01 6.11
C ILE A 35 2.59 -9.51 6.42
N ALA A 36 3.33 -9.88 7.46
CA ALA A 36 3.42 -11.26 7.91
C ALA A 36 2.05 -11.82 8.33
N ALA A 37 1.91 -13.15 8.35
CA ALA A 37 0.64 -13.82 8.66
C ALA A 37 0.06 -13.41 10.03
N ASP A 38 0.94 -13.19 11.00
CA ASP A 38 0.63 -12.79 12.37
C ASP A 38 0.45 -11.27 12.54
N GLN A 39 0.53 -10.49 11.46
CA GLN A 39 0.39 -9.04 11.45
C GLN A 39 -0.79 -8.59 10.59
N SER A 40 -1.30 -7.40 10.89
CA SER A 40 -2.42 -6.76 10.17
C SER A 40 -2.11 -5.33 9.74
N GLU A 41 -0.92 -4.81 10.04
CA GLU A 41 -0.56 -3.43 9.75
C GLU A 41 0.90 -3.33 9.27
N LEU A 42 1.16 -2.38 8.38
CA LEU A 42 2.50 -1.98 7.95
C LEU A 42 2.56 -0.47 7.84
N GLU A 43 3.61 0.13 8.38
CA GLU A 43 3.96 1.53 8.09
C GLU A 43 5.00 1.57 6.99
N VAL A 44 4.75 2.38 5.98
CA VAL A 44 5.61 2.54 4.81
C VAL A 44 5.99 4.01 4.62
N GLU A 45 7.15 4.22 4.03
CA GLU A 45 7.62 5.56 3.72
C GLU A 45 7.37 5.89 2.25
N LEU A 46 6.91 7.12 2.01
CA LEU A 46 6.83 7.69 0.67
C LEU A 46 7.88 8.79 0.56
N ARG A 47 8.55 8.87 -0.58
CA ARG A 47 9.61 9.84 -0.87
C ARG A 47 9.17 10.66 -2.08
N ALA A 48 9.16 11.98 -1.93
CA ALA A 48 8.93 12.89 -3.04
C ALA A 48 10.29 13.37 -3.57
N ALA A 49 10.48 13.29 -4.89
CA ALA A 49 11.60 13.93 -5.58
C ALA A 49 11.49 15.47 -5.47
N ALA A 50 12.60 16.17 -5.68
CA ALA A 50 12.63 17.64 -5.57
C ALA A 50 11.72 18.33 -6.61
N GLU A 51 11.53 17.68 -7.76
CA GLU A 51 10.70 18.11 -8.87
C GLU A 51 9.24 17.62 -8.78
N ALA A 52 8.85 16.93 -7.71
CA ALA A 52 7.47 16.50 -7.52
C ALA A 52 6.53 17.72 -7.43
N ALA A 53 5.44 17.68 -8.19
CA ALA A 53 4.46 18.77 -8.15
C ALA A 53 3.73 18.81 -6.80
N ALA A 54 3.48 20.02 -6.28
CA ALA A 54 2.53 20.19 -5.19
C ALA A 54 1.13 19.81 -5.68
N VAL A 55 0.52 18.80 -5.06
CA VAL A 55 -0.78 18.27 -5.50
C VAL A 55 -1.50 17.58 -4.34
N MET A 56 -2.83 17.66 -4.37
CA MET A 56 -3.69 16.74 -3.62
C MET A 56 -4.02 15.55 -4.53
N PHE A 57 -3.34 14.43 -4.31
CA PHE A 57 -3.55 13.20 -5.08
C PHE A 57 -4.60 12.33 -4.38
N GLU A 58 -5.74 12.08 -5.03
CA GLU A 58 -6.87 11.36 -4.41
C GLU A 58 -6.99 9.89 -4.86
N GLU A 59 -6.03 9.40 -5.65
CA GLU A 59 -6.07 8.06 -6.23
C GLU A 59 -5.00 7.11 -5.66
N LEU A 60 -4.44 7.42 -4.48
CA LEU A 60 -3.44 6.58 -3.84
C LEU A 60 -4.05 5.22 -3.52
N THR A 61 -3.58 4.17 -4.16
CA THR A 61 -4.13 2.82 -4.02
C THR A 61 -3.02 1.78 -3.89
N VAL A 62 -3.34 0.71 -3.16
CA VAL A 62 -2.46 -0.45 -2.98
C VAL A 62 -3.24 -1.72 -3.33
N GLU A 63 -2.58 -2.64 -4.02
CA GLU A 63 -3.06 -4.00 -4.25
C GLU A 63 -2.38 -4.94 -3.25
N ALA A 64 -3.19 -5.80 -2.64
CA ALA A 64 -2.78 -6.87 -1.76
C ALA A 64 -2.90 -8.21 -2.51
N ALA A 65 -1.87 -9.04 -2.42
CA ALA A 65 -1.85 -10.40 -2.93
C ALA A 65 -1.51 -11.39 -1.80
N SER A 66 -2.28 -12.48 -1.72
CA SER A 66 -2.11 -13.53 -0.72
C SER A 66 -2.67 -14.86 -1.23
N LYS A 67 -2.80 -15.85 -0.35
CA LYS A 67 -3.45 -17.14 -0.63
C LYS A 67 -4.59 -17.42 0.34
N PHE A 68 -5.63 -18.06 -0.16
CA PHE A 68 -6.73 -18.59 0.65
C PHE A 68 -7.07 -20.01 0.19
N GLN A 69 -6.97 -20.98 1.11
CA GLN A 69 -7.17 -22.41 0.80
C GLN A 69 -6.33 -22.89 -0.40
N GLY A 70 -5.07 -22.43 -0.48
CA GLY A 70 -4.14 -22.78 -1.55
C GLY A 70 -4.37 -22.09 -2.89
N LYS A 71 -5.38 -21.22 -3.02
CA LYS A 71 -5.64 -20.42 -4.23
C LYS A 71 -5.13 -19.00 -4.06
N ASP A 72 -4.65 -18.41 -5.15
CA ASP A 72 -4.25 -17.01 -5.15
C ASP A 72 -5.47 -16.10 -4.94
N PHE A 73 -5.29 -15.06 -4.13
CA PHE A 73 -6.30 -14.09 -3.79
C PHE A 73 -5.71 -12.68 -3.86
N THR A 74 -6.46 -11.74 -4.45
CA THR A 74 -6.07 -10.34 -4.54
C THR A 74 -7.19 -9.43 -4.06
N ALA A 75 -6.82 -8.31 -3.44
CA ALA A 75 -7.75 -7.25 -3.06
C ALA A 75 -7.10 -5.88 -3.29
N SER A 76 -7.90 -4.87 -3.63
CA SER A 76 -7.42 -3.49 -3.73
C SER A 76 -7.99 -2.65 -2.58
N SER A 77 -7.23 -1.68 -2.11
CA SER A 77 -7.73 -0.68 -1.17
C SER A 77 -8.74 0.26 -1.83
N GLU A 78 -9.55 0.92 -1.01
CA GLU A 78 -10.19 2.16 -1.45
C GLU A 78 -9.14 3.25 -1.72
N PRO A 79 -9.44 4.24 -2.58
CA PRO A 79 -8.53 5.36 -2.83
C PRO A 79 -8.28 6.20 -1.58
N GLY A 80 -7.00 6.38 -1.25
CA GLY A 80 -6.53 7.31 -0.23
C GLY A 80 -6.15 8.66 -0.81
N LYS A 81 -6.12 9.69 0.05
CA LYS A 81 -5.62 11.02 -0.29
C LYS A 81 -4.18 11.21 0.19
N LEU A 82 -3.35 11.81 -0.67
CA LEU A 82 -1.97 12.19 -0.39
C LEU A 82 -1.75 13.65 -0.80
N GLU A 83 -1.40 14.50 0.16
CA GLU A 83 -0.98 15.87 -0.10
C GLU A 83 0.55 15.91 -0.24
N VAL A 84 1.02 16.29 -1.43
CA VAL A 84 2.45 16.56 -1.68
C VAL A 84 2.68 18.05 -1.52
N LYS A 85 3.58 18.44 -0.60
CA LYS A 85 3.99 19.83 -0.37
C LYS A 85 5.41 20.05 -0.86
N LEU A 86 5.63 21.21 -1.46
CA LEU A 86 6.98 21.70 -1.71
C LEU A 86 7.60 22.13 -0.38
N PRO A 87 8.93 21.97 -0.22
CA PRO A 87 9.66 22.39 0.97
C PRO A 87 9.61 23.90 1.20
#